data_AF-A0A316LS32-F1
#
_entry.id   AF-A0A316LS32-F1
#
_cell.length_a   1.000
_cell.length_b   1.000
_cell.length_c   1.000
_cell.angle_alpha   90.00
_cell.angle_beta   90.00
_cell.angle_gamma   90.00
#
_symmetry.space_group_name_H-M   'P 1'
#
loop_
_entity.id
_entity.type
_entity.pdbx_description
1 polymer ?
#
loop_
_entity_poly.entity_id
_entity_poly.type
_entity_poly.pdbx_seq_one_letter_code
_entity_poly.pdbx_strand_id
1 'polypeptide(L)'
;MGTTIAIVAGSILLLIIICMGYVKAPPDQAYIISGLRKHARVVIGRASVKVPFLERLDKLNLRLMPVDIKTSNAVPTADYININVDAAVNVKISNEPDKLQLAAQNFLNQPTEYIAGVAREVLEGNMREIVGRMNLQEMVGDRQKFAELVKENAGPDLAAMGLDVVSFNVQNFTDSNGIIDDLGIDNVTKIKKNAAIAKAESERDIGIAQAAANKEANDARVKAETEIAIKNNEMTIRKAELKKVADIKMAEADAAYEIQQQEQRKTIEITSANADIARREKEAELAEREIELAERKLDAEVKKTADAEKYKAEKMAEAELISRQREADAKRYEAEQAAVARKMEADALKYAMEQEAQGIRAKGLAEAEAIEKKAEAQKIMGEASILEMYLQALPEVVKNAALPLAQTDKIIMYGEGNAAKVAADVMKTTSQITEGIKEATGIDISAVLSGIVGGKVAVAAEQQADQQAPQA
;
A
#
# COMPACT_ATOMS: atom_id res chain seq x y z
N MET A 1 -54.19 -122.83 42.34
CA MET A 1 -53.92 -121.62 43.15
C MET A 1 -52.43 -121.46 43.47
N GLY A 2 -51.72 -122.50 43.92
CA GLY A 2 -50.28 -122.38 44.24
C GLY A 2 -49.40 -122.00 43.05
N THR A 3 -49.63 -122.59 41.87
CA THR A 3 -48.86 -122.28 40.64
C THR A 3 -49.11 -120.86 40.14
N THR A 4 -50.36 -120.38 40.18
CA THR A 4 -50.72 -119.02 39.79
C THR A 4 -50.13 -117.97 40.74
N ILE A 5 -50.12 -118.23 42.06
CA ILE A 5 -49.52 -117.34 43.05
C ILE A 5 -47.99 -117.27 42.88
N ALA A 6 -47.33 -118.40 42.62
CA ALA A 6 -45.88 -118.43 42.38
C ALA A 6 -45.48 -117.66 41.10
N ILE A 7 -46.26 -117.80 40.02
CA ILE A 7 -46.04 -117.05 38.77
C ILE A 7 -46.23 -115.55 39.00
N VAL A 8 -47.31 -115.16 39.71
CA VAL A 8 -47.57 -113.75 40.04
C VAL A 8 -46.47 -113.18 40.93
N ALA A 9 -46.06 -113.89 41.98
CA ALA A 9 -44.97 -113.45 42.86
C ALA A 9 -43.63 -113.32 42.13
N GLY A 10 -43.29 -114.28 41.25
CA GLY A 10 -42.10 -114.21 40.41
C GLY A 10 -42.14 -113.03 39.43
N SER A 11 -43.31 -112.74 38.84
CA SER A 11 -43.48 -111.58 37.95
C SER A 11 -43.34 -110.25 38.67
N ILE A 12 -43.85 -110.12 39.90
CA ILE A 12 -43.71 -108.93 40.74
C ILE A 12 -42.25 -108.72 41.15
N LEU A 13 -41.54 -109.79 41.54
CA LEU A 13 -40.12 -109.73 41.86
C LEU A 13 -39.29 -109.27 40.65
N LEU A 14 -39.57 -109.80 39.46
CA LEU A 14 -38.90 -109.38 38.23
C LEU A 14 -39.15 -107.89 37.93
N LEU A 15 -40.38 -107.43 38.11
CA LEU A 15 -40.77 -106.02 37.93
C LEU A 15 -40.03 -105.10 38.91
N ILE A 16 -39.90 -105.51 40.17
CA ILE A 16 -39.15 -104.77 41.20
C ILE A 16 -37.66 -104.69 40.83
N ILE A 17 -37.06 -105.79 40.37
CA ILE A 17 -35.65 -105.83 39.93
C ILE A 17 -35.42 -104.88 38.74
N ILE A 18 -36.33 -104.84 37.78
CA ILE A 18 -36.24 -103.94 36.62
C ILE A 18 -36.41 -102.47 37.04
N CYS A 19 -37.36 -102.17 37.92
CA CYS A 19 -37.57 -100.82 38.44
C CYS A 19 -36.38 -100.32 39.28
N MET A 20 -35.79 -101.16 40.14
CA MET A 20 -34.56 -100.84 40.88
C MET A 20 -33.35 -100.66 39.96
N GLY A 21 -33.35 -101.35 38.83
CA GLY A 21 -32.34 -101.24 37.79
C GLY A 21 -32.48 -100.03 36.87
N TYR A 22 -33.59 -99.29 36.92
CA TYR A 22 -33.84 -98.18 36.00
C TYR A 22 -32.94 -96.98 36.29
N VAL A 23 -32.15 -96.57 35.29
CA VAL A 23 -31.25 -95.42 35.39
C VAL A 23 -31.44 -94.52 34.16
N LYS A 24 -31.53 -93.20 34.39
CA LYS A 24 -31.65 -92.20 33.33
C LYS A 24 -30.37 -91.36 33.26
N ALA A 25 -29.60 -91.51 32.18
CA ALA A 25 -28.41 -90.71 31.95
C ALA A 25 -28.82 -89.34 31.34
N PRO A 26 -28.43 -88.20 31.94
CA PRO A 26 -28.61 -86.91 31.30
C PRO A 26 -27.63 -86.74 30.12
N PRO A 27 -27.88 -85.83 29.16
CA PRO A 27 -27.01 -85.66 27.99
C PRO A 27 -25.59 -85.15 28.31
N ASP A 28 -25.37 -84.57 29.49
CA ASP A 28 -24.10 -84.03 29.96
C ASP A 28 -23.24 -85.04 30.74
N GLN A 29 -23.74 -86.27 30.95
CA GLN A 29 -23.01 -87.33 31.65
C GLN A 29 -23.07 -88.65 30.87
N ALA A 30 -21.95 -89.34 30.77
CA ALA A 30 -21.88 -90.73 30.31
C ALA A 30 -22.00 -91.66 31.51
N TYR A 31 -23.00 -92.54 31.48
CA TYR A 31 -23.17 -93.59 32.47
C TYR A 31 -22.54 -94.86 31.95
N ILE A 32 -21.54 -95.34 32.67
CA ILE A 32 -20.77 -96.54 32.33
C ILE A 32 -21.27 -97.65 33.25
N ILE A 33 -21.90 -98.65 32.65
CA ILE A 33 -22.44 -99.82 33.36
C ILE A 33 -21.46 -100.98 33.15
N SER A 34 -20.78 -101.39 34.22
CA SER A 34 -19.76 -102.44 34.24
C SER A 34 -20.21 -103.64 35.08
N GLY A 35 -19.77 -104.86 34.77
CA GLY A 35 -20.18 -106.08 35.50
C GLY A 35 -20.27 -107.33 34.63
N LEU A 36 -21.48 -107.84 34.43
CA LEU A 36 -21.80 -109.11 33.73
C LEU A 36 -21.31 -109.24 32.28
N ARG A 37 -20.95 -108.14 31.61
CA ARG A 37 -20.63 -108.10 30.17
C ARG A 37 -19.12 -107.93 29.96
N LYS A 38 -18.59 -108.51 28.86
CA LYS A 38 -17.19 -108.33 28.44
C LYS A 38 -16.83 -106.87 28.15
N HIS A 39 -17.76 -106.08 27.63
CA HIS A 39 -17.59 -104.66 27.37
C HIS A 39 -18.58 -103.86 28.22
N ALA A 40 -18.09 -102.81 28.88
CA ALA A 40 -18.91 -101.90 29.64
C ALA A 40 -19.90 -101.20 28.71
N ARG A 41 -21.17 -101.14 29.11
CA ARG A 41 -22.20 -100.44 28.32
C ARG A 41 -22.15 -98.96 28.67
N VAL A 42 -21.92 -98.12 27.66
CA VAL A 42 -21.96 -96.66 27.84
C VAL A 42 -23.31 -96.10 27.36
N VAL A 43 -23.92 -95.25 28.19
CA VAL A 43 -25.25 -94.68 27.96
C VAL A 43 -25.18 -93.16 28.14
N ILE A 44 -25.58 -92.40 27.11
CA ILE A 44 -25.62 -90.93 27.12
C ILE A 44 -27.02 -90.49 26.67
N GLY A 45 -27.66 -89.60 27.43
CA GLY A 45 -28.95 -89.00 27.06
C GLY A 45 -30.12 -89.98 26.90
N ARG A 46 -29.99 -91.23 27.36
CA ARG A 46 -31.00 -92.29 27.23
C ARG A 46 -31.17 -93.03 28.56
N ALA A 47 -32.34 -93.63 28.74
CA ALA A 47 -32.59 -94.52 29.86
C ALA A 47 -32.00 -95.91 29.58
N SER A 48 -31.45 -96.55 30.59
CA SER A 48 -31.00 -97.93 30.54
C SER A 48 -31.33 -98.64 31.85
N VAL A 49 -31.51 -99.95 31.78
CA VAL A 49 -31.67 -100.80 32.95
C VAL A 49 -30.33 -101.44 33.27
N LYS A 50 -29.84 -101.23 34.49
CA LYS A 50 -28.73 -101.99 35.07
C LYS A 50 -29.28 -103.18 35.84
N VAL A 51 -28.57 -104.31 35.84
CA VAL A 51 -28.93 -105.45 36.68
C VAL A 51 -28.46 -105.16 38.11
N PRO A 52 -29.36 -104.95 39.09
CA PRO A 52 -28.95 -104.69 40.46
C PRO A 52 -28.10 -105.86 40.99
N PHE A 53 -27.13 -105.56 41.86
CA PHE A 53 -26.15 -106.49 42.46
C PHE A 53 -25.03 -107.01 41.53
N LEU A 54 -25.28 -107.18 40.23
CA LEU A 54 -24.30 -107.73 39.29
C LEU A 54 -23.66 -106.69 38.37
N GLU A 55 -24.25 -105.51 38.26
CA GLU A 55 -23.71 -104.37 37.50
C GLU A 55 -23.52 -103.12 38.38
N ARG A 56 -22.36 -102.47 38.22
CA ARG A 56 -22.01 -101.19 38.84
C ARG A 56 -22.30 -100.05 37.86
N LEU A 57 -22.73 -98.92 38.41
CA LEU A 57 -22.96 -97.67 37.67
C LEU A 57 -21.88 -96.67 38.06
N ASP A 58 -21.05 -96.28 37.11
CA ASP A 58 -20.09 -95.18 37.27
C ASP A 58 -20.48 -94.03 36.32
N LYS A 59 -20.16 -92.80 36.72
CA LYS A 59 -20.56 -91.58 36.00
C LYS A 59 -19.32 -90.85 35.50
N LEU A 60 -19.38 -90.39 34.27
CA LEU A 60 -18.33 -89.61 33.63
C LEU A 60 -18.92 -88.29 33.12
N ASN A 61 -18.27 -87.18 33.45
CA ASN A 61 -18.74 -85.84 33.10
C ASN A 61 -18.32 -85.48 31.66
N LEU A 62 -19.28 -85.16 30.79
CA LEU A 62 -19.02 -84.81 29.38
C LEU A 62 -18.99 -83.30 29.13
N ARG A 63 -19.07 -82.49 30.20
CA ARG A 63 -19.07 -81.03 30.08
C ARG A 63 -17.72 -80.51 29.58
N LEU A 64 -17.78 -79.31 29.00
CA LEU A 64 -16.58 -78.56 28.61
C LEU A 64 -15.76 -78.21 29.85
N MET A 65 -14.45 -78.42 29.75
CA MET A 65 -13.47 -78.15 30.78
C MET A 65 -12.50 -77.09 30.24
N PRO A 66 -12.55 -75.85 30.77
CA PRO A 66 -11.57 -74.84 30.42
C PRO A 66 -10.23 -75.18 31.10
N VAL A 67 -9.15 -75.13 30.32
CA VAL A 67 -7.78 -75.39 30.74
C VAL A 67 -6.95 -74.16 30.38
N ASP A 68 -6.44 -73.49 31.40
CA ASP A 68 -5.47 -72.40 31.24
C ASP A 68 -4.06 -73.00 31.23
N ILE A 69 -3.34 -72.78 30.13
CA ILE A 69 -2.01 -73.31 29.89
C ILE A 69 -1.05 -72.13 29.86
N LYS A 70 -0.04 -72.22 30.72
CA LYS A 70 1.07 -71.27 30.78
C LYS A 70 2.34 -72.07 30.78
N THR A 71 3.29 -71.68 29.93
CA THR A 71 4.62 -72.28 29.94
C THR A 71 5.31 -71.98 31.27
N SER A 72 5.68 -73.04 32.00
CA SER A 72 6.34 -72.88 33.31
C SER A 72 7.75 -72.27 33.20
N ASN A 73 8.44 -72.52 32.08
CA ASN A 73 9.76 -71.98 31.76
C ASN A 73 9.72 -71.39 30.36
N ALA A 74 10.57 -70.40 30.11
CA ALA A 74 10.71 -69.82 28.78
C ALA A 74 11.23 -70.86 27.78
N VAL A 75 10.57 -70.92 26.63
CA VAL A 75 10.85 -71.87 25.57
C VAL A 75 11.58 -71.12 24.45
N PRO A 76 12.76 -71.58 24.01
CA PRO A 76 13.42 -70.98 22.86
C PRO A 76 12.63 -71.29 21.58
N THR A 77 12.34 -70.27 20.80
CA THR A 77 11.80 -70.40 19.43
C THR A 77 12.86 -70.91 18.45
N ALA A 78 12.48 -71.15 17.19
CA ALA A 78 13.42 -71.45 16.12
C ALA A 78 14.47 -70.33 15.90
N ASP A 79 14.14 -69.09 16.29
CA ASP A 79 15.03 -67.93 16.27
C ASP A 79 15.91 -67.81 17.55
N TYR A 80 15.89 -68.82 18.43
CA TYR A 80 16.57 -68.81 19.74
C TYR A 80 16.13 -67.67 20.68
N ILE A 81 14.87 -67.24 20.57
CA ILE A 81 14.28 -66.24 21.47
C ILE A 81 13.44 -66.95 22.53
N ASN A 82 13.71 -66.65 23.80
CA ASN A 82 13.04 -67.27 24.94
C ASN A 82 11.70 -66.60 25.22
N ILE A 83 10.61 -67.29 24.89
CA ILE A 83 9.25 -66.77 25.08
C ILE A 83 8.41 -67.62 26.02
N ASN A 84 7.43 -66.99 26.65
CA ASN A 84 6.34 -67.64 27.34
C ASN A 84 5.05 -67.45 26.54
N VAL A 85 4.25 -68.51 26.49
CA VAL A 85 2.98 -68.52 25.76
C VAL A 85 1.86 -68.85 26.73
N ASP A 86 0.83 -68.00 26.72
CA ASP A 86 -0.41 -68.21 27.47
C ASP A 86 -1.52 -68.59 26.49
N ALA A 87 -2.24 -69.67 26.79
CA ALA A 87 -3.35 -70.15 25.98
C ALA A 87 -4.50 -70.65 26.85
N ALA A 88 -5.73 -70.39 26.42
CA ALA A 88 -6.93 -70.95 27.00
C ALA A 88 -7.54 -71.97 26.04
N VAL A 89 -7.71 -73.19 26.53
CA VAL A 89 -8.17 -74.32 25.73
C VAL A 89 -9.42 -74.90 26.37
N ASN A 90 -10.43 -75.18 25.56
CA ASN A 90 -11.61 -75.91 26.02
C ASN A 90 -11.49 -77.36 25.55
N VAL A 91 -11.33 -78.27 26.51
CA VAL A 91 -11.31 -79.70 26.27
C VAL A 91 -12.60 -80.33 26.75
N LYS A 92 -12.99 -81.45 26.15
CA LYS A 92 -14.09 -82.29 26.64
C LYS A 92 -13.74 -83.74 26.45
N ILE A 93 -14.48 -84.61 27.13
CA ILE A 93 -14.42 -86.04 26.86
C ILE A 93 -15.13 -86.32 25.52
N SER A 94 -14.51 -87.14 24.68
CA SER A 94 -15.07 -87.48 23.39
C SER A 94 -16.37 -88.28 23.52
N ASN A 95 -17.30 -88.07 22.59
CA ASN A 95 -18.55 -88.83 22.51
C ASN A 95 -18.44 -90.06 21.59
N GLU A 96 -17.29 -90.29 20.97
CA GLU A 96 -17.03 -91.48 20.15
C GLU A 96 -16.88 -92.73 21.04
N PRO A 97 -17.53 -93.87 20.71
CA PRO A 97 -17.54 -95.06 21.56
C PRO A 97 -16.15 -95.60 21.94
N ASP A 98 -15.15 -95.46 21.05
CA ASP A 98 -13.80 -95.97 21.26
C ASP A 98 -12.99 -95.05 22.19
N LYS A 99 -12.97 -93.75 21.90
CA LYS A 99 -12.34 -92.74 22.76
C LYS A 99 -12.99 -92.64 24.13
N LEU A 100 -14.30 -92.82 24.21
CA LEU A 100 -15.05 -92.80 25.46
C LEU A 100 -14.70 -94.00 26.36
N GLN A 101 -14.36 -95.15 25.79
CA GLN A 101 -13.84 -96.29 26.56
C GLN A 101 -12.45 -95.99 27.13
N LEU A 102 -11.57 -95.32 26.37
CA LEU A 102 -10.26 -94.89 26.85
C LEU A 102 -10.39 -93.86 27.98
N ALA A 103 -11.26 -92.85 27.81
CA ALA A 103 -11.57 -91.88 28.86
C ALA A 103 -12.15 -92.55 30.12
N ALA A 104 -13.01 -93.55 29.93
CA ALA A 104 -13.55 -94.35 31.03
C ALA A 104 -12.49 -95.20 31.75
N GLN A 105 -11.40 -95.59 31.09
CA GLN A 105 -10.30 -96.31 31.76
C GLN A 105 -9.40 -95.36 32.55
N ASN A 106 -9.11 -94.18 32.00
CA ASN A 106 -8.16 -93.24 32.58
C ASN A 106 -8.78 -92.30 33.64
N PHE A 107 -10.04 -91.89 33.47
CA PHE A 107 -10.64 -90.79 34.24
C PHE A 107 -11.91 -91.17 35.02
N LEU A 108 -12.22 -92.46 35.16
CA LEU A 108 -13.41 -92.88 35.90
C LEU A 108 -13.36 -92.39 37.34
N ASN A 109 -14.46 -91.78 37.81
CA ASN A 109 -14.59 -91.26 39.17
C ASN A 109 -13.52 -90.21 39.56
N GLN A 110 -12.79 -89.65 38.60
CA GLN A 110 -11.84 -88.55 38.85
C GLN A 110 -12.56 -87.19 38.80
N PRO A 111 -12.12 -86.21 39.59
CA PRO A 111 -12.65 -84.85 39.54
C PRO A 111 -12.25 -84.16 38.23
N THR A 112 -13.06 -83.20 37.79
CA THR A 112 -12.85 -82.43 36.55
C THR A 112 -11.48 -81.72 36.56
N GLU A 113 -11.04 -81.26 37.73
CA GLU A 113 -9.75 -80.59 37.94
C GLU A 113 -8.56 -81.51 37.67
N TYR A 114 -8.67 -82.80 38.00
CA TYR A 114 -7.62 -83.78 37.72
C TYR A 114 -7.48 -84.00 36.21
N ILE A 115 -8.62 -84.16 35.51
CA ILE A 115 -8.65 -84.34 34.06
C ILE A 115 -8.08 -83.10 33.36
N ALA A 116 -8.46 -81.91 33.82
CA ALA A 116 -7.92 -80.64 33.33
C ALA A 116 -6.40 -80.53 33.56
N GLY A 117 -5.89 -81.03 34.70
CA GLY A 117 -4.46 -81.08 34.99
C GLY A 117 -3.69 -81.98 34.03
N VAL A 118 -4.19 -83.19 33.76
CA VAL A 118 -3.58 -84.11 32.78
C VAL A 118 -3.61 -83.52 31.36
N ALA A 119 -4.75 -82.95 30.96
CA ALA A 119 -4.86 -82.28 29.67
C ALA A 119 -3.90 -81.09 29.54
N ARG A 120 -3.72 -80.31 30.62
CA ARG A 120 -2.78 -79.19 30.69
C ARG A 120 -1.35 -79.64 30.45
N GLU A 121 -0.91 -80.73 31.09
CA GLU A 121 0.46 -81.23 30.95
C GLU A 121 0.78 -81.66 29.51
N VAL A 122 -0.14 -82.37 28.87
CA VAL A 122 0.01 -82.79 27.47
C VAL A 122 -0.02 -81.60 26.52
N LEU A 123 -0.95 -80.65 26.72
CA LEU A 123 -1.02 -79.44 25.91
C LEU A 123 0.18 -78.52 26.11
N GLU A 124 0.72 -78.39 27.33
CA GLU A 124 1.94 -77.63 27.60
C GLU A 124 3.16 -78.26 26.90
N GLY A 125 3.28 -79.58 26.92
CA GLY A 125 4.33 -80.32 26.22
C GLY A 125 4.28 -80.12 24.69
N ASN A 126 3.11 -80.34 24.10
CA ASN A 126 2.91 -80.16 22.66
C ASN A 126 3.06 -78.69 22.24
N MET A 127 2.53 -77.75 23.02
CA MET A 127 2.72 -76.31 22.76
C MET A 127 4.20 -75.94 22.80
N ARG A 128 4.97 -76.45 23.77
CA ARG A 128 6.43 -76.25 23.84
C ARG A 128 7.15 -76.78 22.60
N GLU A 129 6.75 -77.94 22.08
CA GLU A 129 7.32 -78.50 20.84
C GLU A 129 7.07 -77.60 19.63
N ILE A 130 5.84 -77.10 19.47
CA ILE A 130 5.48 -76.20 18.35
C ILE A 130 6.21 -74.86 18.46
N VAL A 131 6.29 -74.29 19.68
CA VAL A 131 7.07 -73.06 19.93
C VAL A 131 8.52 -73.24 19.50
N GLY A 132 9.14 -74.38 19.79
CA GLY A 132 10.52 -74.67 19.41
C GLY A 132 10.78 -74.79 17.90
N ARG A 133 9.73 -74.99 17.08
CA ARG A 133 9.84 -75.13 15.62
C ARG A 133 9.43 -73.88 14.85
N MET A 134 8.72 -72.94 15.47
CA MET A 134 8.22 -71.74 14.80
C MET A 134 9.06 -70.51 15.11
N ASN A 135 9.10 -69.59 14.15
CA ASN A 135 9.75 -68.29 14.31
C ASN A 135 8.84 -67.35 15.11
N LEU A 136 9.45 -66.44 15.90
CA LEU A 136 8.71 -65.53 16.77
C LEU A 136 7.75 -64.63 15.96
N GLN A 137 8.23 -64.11 14.83
CA GLN A 137 7.44 -63.22 13.98
C GLN A 137 6.21 -63.90 13.40
N GLU A 138 6.32 -65.18 13.01
CA GLU A 138 5.17 -65.95 12.47
C GLU A 138 4.13 -66.21 13.55
N MET A 139 4.55 -66.54 14.77
CA MET A 139 3.65 -66.81 15.88
C MET A 139 2.86 -65.57 16.31
N VAL A 140 3.52 -64.42 16.38
CA VAL A 140 2.87 -63.14 16.74
C VAL A 140 1.99 -62.63 15.61
N GLY A 141 2.44 -62.79 14.35
CA GLY A 141 1.72 -62.35 13.16
C GLY A 141 0.48 -63.19 12.83
N ASP A 142 0.57 -64.52 12.96
CA ASP A 142 -0.53 -65.44 12.70
C ASP A 142 -0.74 -66.43 13.86
N ARG A 143 -1.53 -65.96 14.83
CA ARG A 143 -1.88 -66.74 16.03
C ARG A 143 -2.78 -67.93 15.72
N GLN A 144 -3.54 -67.86 14.62
CA GLN A 144 -4.47 -68.92 14.22
C GLN A 144 -3.69 -70.11 13.66
N LYS A 145 -2.71 -69.86 12.80
CA LYS A 145 -1.78 -70.89 12.30
C LYS A 145 -1.07 -71.60 13.44
N PHE A 146 -0.58 -70.87 14.45
CA PHE A 146 0.02 -71.47 15.65
C PHE A 146 -0.99 -72.34 16.40
N ALA A 147 -2.20 -71.84 16.65
CA ALA A 147 -3.26 -72.59 17.34
C ALA A 147 -3.65 -73.90 16.62
N GLU A 148 -3.70 -73.87 15.29
CA GLU A 148 -4.00 -75.05 14.47
C GLU A 148 -2.90 -76.10 14.54
N LEU A 149 -1.63 -75.68 14.45
CA LEU A 149 -0.48 -76.59 14.56
C LEU A 149 -0.40 -77.26 15.93
N VAL A 150 -0.66 -76.50 17.02
CA VAL A 150 -0.72 -77.08 18.37
C VAL A 150 -1.87 -78.07 18.51
N LYS A 151 -3.04 -77.76 17.93
CA LYS A 151 -4.19 -78.66 17.94
C LYS A 151 -3.94 -79.96 17.15
N GLU A 152 -3.28 -79.87 16.00
CA GLU A 152 -2.95 -81.01 15.15
C GLU A 152 -1.92 -81.93 15.83
N ASN A 153 -0.94 -81.34 16.50
CA ASN A 153 0.11 -82.08 17.22
C ASN A 153 -0.40 -82.71 18.53
N ALA A 154 -1.18 -81.96 19.33
CA ALA A 154 -1.74 -82.45 20.60
C ALA A 154 -2.98 -83.34 20.45
N GLY A 155 -3.64 -83.30 19.29
CA GLY A 155 -4.87 -84.04 19.02
C GLY A 155 -4.74 -85.55 19.24
N PRO A 156 -3.75 -86.23 18.64
CA PRO A 156 -3.51 -87.66 18.84
C PRO A 156 -3.25 -88.06 20.31
N ASP A 157 -2.43 -87.29 21.03
CA ASP A 157 -2.09 -87.58 22.43
C ASP A 157 -3.30 -87.44 23.36
N LEU A 158 -4.11 -86.39 23.15
CA LEU A 158 -5.35 -86.21 23.89
C LEU A 158 -6.40 -87.26 23.52
N ALA A 159 -6.49 -87.62 22.25
CA ALA A 159 -7.38 -88.67 21.77
C ALA A 159 -7.04 -90.06 22.35
N ALA A 160 -5.75 -90.36 22.54
CA ALA A 160 -5.30 -91.59 23.20
C ALA A 160 -5.78 -91.70 24.66
N MET A 161 -6.03 -90.55 25.31
CA MET A 161 -6.65 -90.49 26.64
C MET A 161 -8.17 -90.39 26.60
N GLY A 162 -8.77 -90.22 25.42
CA GLY A 162 -10.21 -90.06 25.22
C GLY A 162 -10.73 -88.62 25.34
N LEU A 163 -9.84 -87.63 25.24
CA LEU A 163 -10.14 -86.20 25.28
C LEU A 163 -10.14 -85.61 23.86
N ASP A 164 -11.04 -84.66 23.60
CA ASP A 164 -11.08 -83.87 22.36
C ASP A 164 -10.88 -82.38 22.68
N VAL A 165 -10.11 -81.69 21.84
CA VAL A 165 -9.94 -80.23 21.87
C VAL A 165 -11.06 -79.57 21.06
N VAL A 166 -11.93 -78.82 21.74
CA VAL A 166 -13.04 -78.10 21.09
C VAL A 166 -12.56 -76.78 20.51
N SER A 167 -11.80 -76.02 21.30
CA SER A 167 -11.24 -74.73 20.89
C SER A 167 -9.89 -74.50 21.53
N PHE A 168 -8.96 -73.93 20.77
CA PHE A 168 -7.66 -73.50 21.25
C PHE A 168 -7.50 -72.00 20.97
N ASN A 169 -7.39 -71.20 22.02
CA ASN A 169 -7.25 -69.75 21.90
C ASN A 169 -5.94 -69.31 22.53
N VAL A 170 -5.07 -68.68 21.73
CA VAL A 170 -3.85 -68.03 22.24
C VAL A 170 -4.22 -66.72 22.91
N GLN A 171 -3.82 -66.53 24.17
CA GLN A 171 -4.08 -65.30 24.92
C GLN A 171 -2.95 -64.30 24.74
N ASN A 172 -1.72 -64.72 25.00
CA ASN A 172 -0.58 -63.81 25.04
C ASN A 172 0.75 -64.49 24.67
N PHE A 173 1.66 -63.68 24.14
CA PHE A 173 3.07 -64.03 23.94
C PHE A 173 3.90 -63.02 24.73
N THR A 174 4.73 -63.51 25.63
CA THR A 174 5.66 -62.65 26.38
C THR A 174 7.09 -63.10 26.14
N ASP A 175 7.98 -62.13 26.02
CA ASP A 175 9.42 -62.34 25.86
C ASP A 175 10.14 -61.75 27.08
N SER A 176 11.26 -62.34 27.47
CA SER A 176 12.12 -61.84 28.55
C SER A 176 12.91 -60.59 28.14
N ASN A 177 13.19 -60.43 26.83
CA ASN A 177 14.09 -59.40 26.30
C ASN A 177 13.37 -58.23 25.62
N GLY A 178 12.03 -58.22 25.57
CA GLY A 178 11.25 -57.14 24.95
C GLY A 178 11.30 -57.10 23.41
N ILE A 179 11.76 -58.17 22.75
CA ILE A 179 11.94 -58.22 21.29
C ILE A 179 10.60 -58.06 20.55
N ILE A 180 9.49 -58.54 21.13
CA ILE A 180 8.15 -58.37 20.54
C ILE A 180 7.78 -56.88 20.43
N ASP A 181 8.12 -56.08 21.44
CA ASP A 181 7.86 -54.64 21.43
C ASP A 181 8.75 -53.93 20.40
N ASP A 182 10.03 -54.32 20.31
CA ASP A 182 10.97 -53.82 19.32
C ASP A 182 10.53 -54.15 17.88
N LEU A 183 10.01 -55.37 17.63
CA LEU A 183 9.41 -55.74 16.35
C LEU A 183 8.20 -54.86 16.01
N GLY A 184 7.40 -54.50 17.01
CA GLY A 184 6.32 -53.53 16.88
C GLY A 184 6.82 -52.15 16.45
N ILE A 185 7.87 -51.65 17.11
CA ILE A 185 8.50 -50.35 16.80
C ILE A 185 9.10 -50.34 15.40
N ASP A 186 9.83 -51.39 15.00
CA ASP A 186 10.39 -51.53 13.65
C ASP A 186 9.29 -51.55 12.58
N ASN A 187 8.22 -52.33 12.80
CA ASN A 187 7.11 -52.39 11.87
C ASN A 187 6.40 -51.02 11.72
N VAL A 188 6.14 -50.33 12.82
CA VAL A 188 5.57 -48.97 12.78
C VAL A 188 6.50 -48.00 12.06
N THR A 189 7.82 -48.11 12.25
CA THR A 189 8.81 -47.27 11.58
C THR A 189 8.84 -47.54 10.07
N LYS A 190 8.79 -48.80 9.63
CA LYS A 190 8.66 -49.18 8.23
C LYS A 190 7.38 -48.63 7.60
N ILE A 191 6.24 -48.76 8.30
CA ILE A 191 4.96 -48.20 7.84
C ILE A 191 5.07 -46.68 7.70
N LYS A 192 5.61 -45.97 8.70
CA LYS A 192 5.82 -44.51 8.65
C LYS A 192 6.75 -44.09 7.52
N LYS A 193 7.85 -44.81 7.31
CA LYS A 193 8.79 -44.57 6.21
C LYS A 193 8.11 -44.73 4.86
N ASN A 194 7.37 -45.83 4.66
CA ASN A 194 6.66 -46.09 3.42
C ASN A 194 5.57 -45.03 3.18
N ALA A 195 4.84 -44.63 4.23
CA ALA A 195 3.87 -43.53 4.16
C ALA A 195 4.53 -42.19 3.80
N ALA A 196 5.71 -41.89 4.35
CA ALA A 196 6.45 -40.68 4.03
C ALA A 196 6.95 -40.67 2.57
N ILE A 197 7.43 -41.82 2.07
CA ILE A 197 7.81 -41.98 0.65
C ILE A 197 6.59 -41.77 -0.24
N ALA A 198 5.47 -42.45 0.04
CA ALA A 198 4.25 -42.31 -0.74
C ALA A 198 3.70 -40.87 -0.74
N LYS A 199 3.82 -40.16 0.40
CA LYS A 199 3.47 -38.74 0.51
C LYS A 199 4.38 -37.86 -0.34
N ALA A 200 5.70 -38.06 -0.27
CA ALA A 200 6.66 -37.29 -1.05
C ALA A 200 6.48 -37.53 -2.56
N GLU A 201 6.19 -38.76 -2.98
CA GLU A 201 5.85 -39.08 -4.37
C GLU A 201 4.55 -38.39 -4.80
N SER A 202 3.50 -38.44 -3.98
CA SER A 202 2.26 -37.71 -4.26
C SER A 202 2.47 -36.21 -4.35
N GLU A 203 3.23 -35.61 -3.42
CA GLU A 203 3.55 -34.17 -3.44
C GLU A 203 4.36 -33.78 -4.68
N ARG A 204 5.33 -34.60 -5.09
CA ARG A 204 6.08 -34.43 -6.33
C ARG A 204 5.16 -34.45 -7.54
N ASP A 205 4.26 -35.44 -7.61
CA ASP A 205 3.37 -35.62 -8.75
C ASP A 205 2.33 -34.49 -8.83
N ILE A 206 1.80 -34.03 -7.69
CA ILE A 206 0.98 -32.81 -7.59
C ILE A 206 1.79 -31.58 -8.07
N GLY A 207 3.04 -31.45 -7.64
CA GLY A 207 3.91 -30.35 -8.05
C GLY A 207 4.16 -30.34 -9.56
N ILE A 208 4.39 -31.50 -10.18
CA ILE A 208 4.53 -31.64 -11.64
C ILE A 208 3.22 -31.26 -12.35
N ALA A 209 2.08 -31.77 -11.88
CA ALA A 209 0.78 -31.46 -12.47
C ALA A 209 0.46 -29.96 -12.37
N GLN A 210 0.73 -29.34 -11.22
CA GLN A 210 0.53 -27.90 -11.02
C GLN A 210 1.49 -27.07 -11.88
N ALA A 211 2.76 -27.46 -11.99
CA ALA A 211 3.72 -26.78 -12.84
C ALA A 211 3.34 -26.86 -14.33
N ALA A 212 2.87 -28.03 -14.78
CA ALA A 212 2.35 -28.22 -16.13
C ALA A 212 1.10 -27.36 -16.39
N ALA A 213 0.14 -27.37 -15.46
CA ALA A 213 -1.06 -26.53 -15.55
C ALA A 213 -0.74 -25.03 -15.56
N ASN A 214 0.20 -24.60 -14.71
CA ASN A 214 0.66 -23.20 -14.67
C ASN A 214 1.37 -22.80 -15.97
N LYS A 215 2.21 -23.68 -16.52
CA LYS A 215 2.88 -23.44 -17.80
C LYS A 215 1.85 -23.29 -18.92
N GLU A 216 0.88 -24.19 -19.00
CA GLU A 216 -0.19 -24.14 -20.00
C GLU A 216 -1.04 -22.86 -19.86
N ALA A 217 -1.42 -22.50 -18.63
CA ALA A 217 -2.15 -21.27 -18.35
C ALA A 217 -1.35 -20.02 -18.73
N ASN A 218 -0.04 -19.99 -18.43
CA ASN A 218 0.81 -18.86 -18.77
C ASN A 218 1.06 -18.76 -20.28
N ASP A 219 1.26 -19.89 -20.97
CA ASP A 219 1.39 -19.94 -22.43
C ASP A 219 0.11 -19.42 -23.11
N ALA A 220 -1.07 -19.81 -22.59
CA ALA A 220 -2.35 -19.29 -23.07
C ALA A 220 -2.50 -17.78 -22.81
N ARG A 221 -2.11 -17.30 -21.62
CA ARG A 221 -2.12 -15.87 -21.29
C ARG A 221 -1.21 -15.06 -22.20
N VAL A 222 0.04 -15.51 -22.40
CA VAL A 222 1.00 -14.83 -23.28
C VAL A 222 0.50 -14.77 -24.71
N LYS A 223 -0.10 -15.87 -25.23
CA LYS A 223 -0.73 -15.87 -26.55
C LYS A 223 -1.85 -14.83 -26.64
N ALA A 224 -2.75 -14.80 -25.66
CA ALA A 224 -3.84 -13.82 -25.61
C ALA A 224 -3.33 -12.37 -25.51
N GLU A 225 -2.35 -12.09 -24.63
CA GLU A 225 -1.73 -10.76 -24.51
C GLU A 225 -1.02 -10.33 -25.80
N THR A 226 -0.34 -11.26 -26.47
CA THR A 226 0.30 -10.99 -27.77
C THR A 226 -0.72 -10.65 -28.84
N GLU A 227 -1.84 -11.39 -28.90
CA GLU A 227 -2.92 -11.12 -29.85
C GLU A 227 -3.59 -9.76 -29.57
N ILE A 228 -3.83 -9.43 -28.30
CA ILE A 228 -4.33 -8.10 -27.90
C ILE A 228 -3.34 -7.00 -28.31
N ALA A 229 -2.04 -7.18 -28.09
CA ALA A 229 -1.01 -6.22 -28.47
C ALA A 229 -0.97 -6.00 -29.99
N ILE A 230 -1.04 -7.08 -30.79
CA ILE A 230 -1.13 -7.01 -32.25
C ILE A 230 -2.38 -6.22 -32.66
N LYS A 231 -3.55 -6.55 -32.09
CA LYS A 231 -4.82 -5.86 -32.38
C LYS A 231 -4.79 -4.38 -32.01
N ASN A 232 -4.17 -4.02 -30.88
CA ASN A 232 -4.00 -2.64 -30.47
C ASN A 232 -3.04 -1.87 -31.39
N ASN A 233 -1.98 -2.52 -31.84
CA ASN A 233 -1.05 -1.92 -32.80
C ASN A 233 -1.73 -1.71 -34.17
N GLU A 234 -2.43 -2.74 -34.68
CA GLU A 234 -3.28 -2.63 -35.88
C GLU A 234 -4.29 -1.49 -35.75
N MET A 235 -4.97 -1.38 -34.61
CA MET A 235 -5.92 -0.29 -34.34
C MET A 235 -5.23 1.08 -34.35
N THR A 236 -4.01 1.17 -33.82
CA THR A 236 -3.23 2.42 -33.79
C THR A 236 -2.80 2.84 -35.20
N ILE A 237 -2.30 1.90 -36.00
CA ILE A 237 -1.98 2.13 -37.42
C ILE A 237 -3.24 2.59 -38.16
N ARG A 238 -4.36 1.87 -37.97
CA ARG A 238 -5.65 2.22 -38.60
C ARG A 238 -6.13 3.61 -38.20
N LYS A 239 -6.01 3.98 -36.92
CA LYS A 239 -6.33 5.32 -36.42
C LYS A 239 -5.42 6.38 -37.04
N ALA A 240 -4.12 6.12 -37.17
CA ALA A 240 -3.18 7.04 -37.81
C ALA A 240 -3.47 7.23 -39.31
N GLU A 241 -3.80 6.14 -40.03
CA GLU A 241 -4.24 6.21 -41.43
C GLU A 241 -5.52 7.03 -41.56
N LEU A 242 -6.54 6.74 -40.75
CA LEU A 242 -7.80 7.49 -40.75
C LEU A 242 -7.59 8.96 -40.38
N LYS A 243 -6.71 9.25 -39.41
CA LYS A 243 -6.35 10.63 -39.04
C LYS A 243 -5.65 11.34 -40.19
N LYS A 244 -4.70 10.70 -40.88
CA LYS A 244 -4.07 11.27 -42.08
C LYS A 244 -5.12 11.60 -43.14
N VAL A 245 -6.09 10.72 -43.38
CA VAL A 245 -7.19 10.98 -44.32
C VAL A 245 -8.06 12.16 -43.84
N ALA A 246 -8.39 12.21 -42.55
CA ALA A 246 -9.17 13.32 -41.97
C ALA A 246 -8.41 14.66 -42.05
N ASP A 247 -7.11 14.67 -41.73
CA ASP A 247 -6.25 15.86 -41.80
C ASP A 247 -6.10 16.35 -43.25
N ILE A 248 -5.98 15.45 -44.24
CA ILE A 248 -6.01 15.82 -45.66
C ILE A 248 -7.35 16.47 -46.02
N LYS A 249 -8.47 15.86 -45.60
CA LYS A 249 -9.81 16.41 -45.88
C LYS A 249 -10.04 17.75 -45.19
N MET A 250 -9.51 17.94 -43.98
CA MET A 250 -9.59 19.20 -43.25
C MET A 250 -8.71 20.26 -43.91
N ALA A 251 -7.48 19.93 -44.32
CA ALA A 251 -6.61 20.85 -45.07
C ALA A 251 -7.21 21.24 -46.44
N GLU A 252 -7.86 20.31 -47.15
CA GLU A 252 -8.62 20.62 -48.37
C GLU A 252 -9.77 21.60 -48.07
N ALA A 253 -10.51 21.40 -46.97
CA ALA A 253 -11.59 22.27 -46.56
C ALA A 253 -11.10 23.67 -46.11
N ASP A 254 -10.01 23.72 -45.34
CA ASP A 254 -9.39 24.96 -44.86
C ASP A 254 -8.81 25.75 -46.03
N ALA A 255 -8.13 25.10 -46.97
CA ALA A 255 -7.64 25.74 -48.19
C ALA A 255 -8.79 26.28 -49.05
N ALA A 256 -9.89 25.54 -49.18
CA ALA A 256 -11.08 26.02 -49.87
C ALA A 256 -11.69 27.25 -49.16
N TYR A 257 -11.74 27.23 -47.82
CA TYR A 257 -12.24 28.36 -47.02
C TYR A 257 -11.34 29.59 -47.10
N GLU A 258 -10.01 29.41 -47.06
CA GLU A 258 -9.04 30.49 -47.25
C GLU A 258 -9.13 31.09 -48.67
N ILE A 259 -9.25 30.25 -49.71
CA ILE A 259 -9.47 30.73 -51.08
C ILE A 259 -10.76 31.56 -51.15
N GLN A 260 -11.85 31.07 -50.56
CA GLN A 260 -13.11 31.80 -50.53
C GLN A 260 -12.98 33.12 -49.77
N GLN A 261 -12.28 33.16 -48.63
CA GLN A 261 -12.01 34.40 -47.91
C GLN A 261 -11.18 35.39 -48.74
N GLN A 262 -10.15 34.91 -49.44
CA GLN A 262 -9.32 35.76 -50.31
C GLN A 262 -10.12 36.30 -51.51
N GLU A 263 -11.00 35.49 -52.11
CA GLU A 263 -11.94 35.94 -53.14
C GLU A 263 -12.90 37.00 -52.60
N GLN A 264 -13.46 36.80 -51.41
CA GLN A 264 -14.31 37.79 -50.74
C GLN A 264 -13.53 39.06 -50.42
N ARG A 265 -12.30 38.96 -49.90
CA ARG A 265 -11.41 40.11 -49.64
C ARG A 265 -11.13 40.89 -50.92
N LYS A 266 -10.75 40.22 -52.00
CA LYS A 266 -10.53 40.82 -53.32
C LYS A 266 -11.79 41.51 -53.83
N THR A 267 -12.96 40.88 -53.65
CA THR A 267 -14.25 41.46 -54.03
C THR A 267 -14.55 42.73 -53.22
N ILE A 268 -14.30 42.71 -51.91
CA ILE A 268 -14.45 43.87 -51.02
C ILE A 268 -13.47 44.97 -51.42
N GLU A 269 -12.20 44.67 -51.66
CA GLU A 269 -11.18 45.64 -52.08
C GLU A 269 -11.52 46.29 -53.44
N ILE A 270 -12.01 45.50 -54.41
CA ILE A 270 -12.50 46.05 -55.68
C ILE A 270 -13.72 46.94 -55.44
N THR A 271 -14.66 46.51 -54.61
CA THR A 271 -15.87 47.29 -54.29
C THR A 271 -15.53 48.58 -53.54
N SER A 272 -14.58 48.55 -52.60
CA SER A 272 -14.12 49.73 -51.86
C SER A 272 -13.31 50.66 -52.76
N ALA A 273 -12.46 50.15 -53.64
CA ALA A 273 -11.75 50.97 -54.62
C ALA A 273 -12.75 51.67 -55.57
N ASN A 274 -13.78 50.96 -56.04
CA ASN A 274 -14.85 51.55 -56.83
C ASN A 274 -15.66 52.60 -56.04
N ALA A 275 -15.94 52.34 -54.76
CA ALA A 275 -16.61 53.31 -53.89
C ALA A 275 -15.74 54.56 -53.63
N ASP A 276 -14.43 54.41 -53.47
CA ASP A 276 -13.47 55.51 -53.30
C ASP A 276 -13.30 56.32 -54.60
N ILE A 277 -13.41 55.68 -55.77
CA ILE A 277 -13.46 56.38 -57.07
C ILE A 277 -14.75 57.19 -57.15
N ALA A 278 -15.90 56.59 -56.84
CA ALA A 278 -17.19 57.28 -56.84
C ALA A 278 -17.23 58.45 -55.84
N ARG A 279 -16.59 58.30 -54.66
CA ARG A 279 -16.43 59.40 -53.69
C ARG A 279 -15.57 60.53 -54.25
N ARG A 280 -14.44 60.21 -54.88
CA ARG A 280 -13.55 61.22 -55.50
C ARG A 280 -14.21 61.94 -56.68
N GLU A 281 -14.97 61.23 -57.51
CA GLU A 281 -15.76 61.86 -58.58
C GLU A 281 -16.81 62.83 -58.00
N LYS A 282 -17.50 62.43 -56.92
CA LYS A 282 -18.44 63.29 -56.19
C LYS A 282 -17.76 64.52 -55.55
N GLU A 283 -16.58 64.34 -54.96
CA GLU A 283 -15.79 65.43 -54.38
C GLU A 283 -15.29 66.41 -55.46
N ALA A 284 -14.88 65.91 -56.64
CA ALA A 284 -14.52 66.74 -57.78
C ALA A 284 -15.72 67.52 -58.34
N GLU A 285 -16.90 66.89 -58.45
CA GLU A 285 -18.15 67.56 -58.84
C GLU A 285 -18.51 68.72 -57.89
N LEU A 286 -18.33 68.51 -56.58
CA LEU A 286 -18.56 69.55 -55.56
C LEU A 286 -17.54 70.68 -55.65
N ALA A 287 -16.25 70.36 -55.85
CA ALA A 287 -15.20 71.35 -56.00
C ALA A 287 -15.38 72.24 -57.24
N GLU A 288 -15.83 71.69 -58.37
CA GLU A 288 -16.18 72.48 -59.56
C GLU A 288 -17.30 73.50 -59.28
N ARG A 289 -18.33 73.10 -58.52
CA ARG A 289 -19.40 74.02 -58.10
C ARG A 289 -18.92 75.11 -57.13
N GLU A 290 -17.95 74.81 -56.27
CA GLU A 290 -17.37 75.81 -55.37
C GLU A 290 -16.53 76.85 -56.11
N ILE A 291 -15.82 76.46 -57.17
CA ILE A 291 -15.06 77.39 -58.04
C ILE A 291 -16.02 78.35 -58.77
N GLU A 292 -17.15 77.87 -59.30
CA GLU A 292 -18.15 78.74 -59.95
C GLU A 292 -18.74 79.77 -58.97
N LEU A 293 -18.95 79.39 -57.71
CA LEU A 293 -19.40 80.31 -56.66
C LEU A 293 -18.32 81.32 -56.23
N ALA A 294 -17.04 80.95 -56.30
CA ALA A 294 -15.91 81.82 -55.99
C ALA A 294 -15.67 82.88 -57.06
N GLU A 295 -15.78 82.54 -58.35
CA GLU A 295 -15.68 83.51 -59.45
C GLU A 295 -16.75 84.60 -59.35
N ARG A 296 -18.00 84.23 -59.03
CA ARG A 296 -19.09 85.20 -58.80
C ARG A 296 -18.85 86.12 -57.59
N LYS A 297 -18.07 85.68 -56.59
CA LYS A 297 -17.71 86.51 -55.43
C LYS A 297 -16.59 87.48 -55.75
N LEU A 298 -15.57 87.06 -56.49
CA LEU A 298 -14.45 87.92 -56.90
C LEU A 298 -14.88 89.05 -57.85
N ASP A 299 -15.81 88.79 -58.78
CA ASP A 299 -16.36 89.82 -59.68
C ASP A 299 -17.14 90.92 -58.93
N ALA A 300 -17.76 90.59 -57.79
CA ALA A 300 -18.47 91.56 -56.95
C ALA A 300 -17.52 92.41 -56.09
N GLU A 301 -16.34 91.89 -55.76
CA GLU A 301 -15.34 92.55 -54.89
C GLU A 301 -14.45 93.54 -55.67
N VAL A 302 -14.12 93.23 -56.93
CA VAL A 302 -13.32 94.11 -57.81
C VAL A 302 -14.07 95.38 -58.23
N LYS A 303 -15.39 95.32 -58.42
CA LYS A 303 -16.20 96.52 -58.71
C LYS A 303 -16.34 97.47 -57.51
N LYS A 304 -16.41 96.93 -56.28
CA LYS A 304 -16.52 97.74 -55.04
C LYS A 304 -15.20 98.42 -54.65
N THR A 305 -14.06 97.84 -55.00
CA THR A 305 -12.74 98.39 -54.71
C THR A 305 -12.34 99.52 -55.67
N ALA A 306 -12.76 99.47 -56.94
CA ALA A 306 -12.49 100.53 -57.92
C ALA A 306 -13.27 101.85 -57.67
N ASP A 307 -14.51 101.79 -57.13
CA ASP A 307 -15.29 102.99 -56.79
C ASP A 307 -14.84 103.65 -55.46
N ALA A 308 -14.21 102.88 -54.57
CA ALA A 308 -13.72 103.37 -53.27
C ALA A 308 -12.43 104.19 -53.35
N GLU A 309 -11.58 103.95 -54.36
CA GLU A 309 -10.32 104.69 -54.54
C GLU A 309 -10.52 106.07 -55.16
N LYS A 310 -11.48 106.25 -56.07
CA LYS A 310 -11.84 107.57 -56.62
C LYS A 310 -12.39 108.54 -55.58
N TYR A 311 -13.24 108.05 -54.66
CA TYR A 311 -13.84 108.87 -53.59
C TYR A 311 -12.83 109.29 -52.51
N LYS A 312 -11.78 108.48 -52.26
CA LYS A 312 -10.68 108.84 -51.36
C LYS A 312 -9.74 109.89 -51.94
N ALA A 313 -9.49 109.86 -53.26
CA ALA A 313 -8.61 110.83 -53.92
C ALA A 313 -9.21 112.24 -53.97
N GLU A 314 -10.52 112.39 -54.23
CA GLU A 314 -11.19 113.70 -54.24
C GLU A 314 -11.24 114.36 -52.85
N LYS A 315 -11.44 113.56 -51.78
CA LYS A 315 -11.51 114.09 -50.41
C LYS A 315 -10.17 114.45 -49.79
N MET A 316 -9.06 113.83 -50.22
CA MET A 316 -7.71 114.21 -49.77
C MET A 316 -7.24 115.53 -50.39
N ALA A 317 -7.59 115.81 -51.65
CA ALA A 317 -7.26 117.08 -52.31
C ALA A 317 -8.04 118.29 -51.74
N GLU A 318 -9.28 118.08 -51.27
CA GLU A 318 -10.10 119.10 -50.62
C GLU A 318 -9.63 119.40 -49.17
N ALA A 319 -9.06 118.42 -48.48
CA ALA A 319 -8.50 118.57 -47.14
C ALA A 319 -7.16 119.33 -47.10
N GLU A 320 -6.33 119.22 -48.14
CA GLU A 320 -5.02 119.89 -48.21
C GLU A 320 -5.11 121.40 -48.51
N LEU A 321 -6.15 121.84 -49.23
CA LEU A 321 -6.42 123.28 -49.45
C LEU A 321 -6.94 123.99 -48.18
N ILE A 322 -7.74 123.28 -47.37
CA ILE A 322 -8.30 123.79 -46.12
C ILE A 322 -7.25 123.85 -45.00
N SER A 323 -6.27 122.93 -44.98
CA SER A 323 -5.17 122.97 -44.02
C SER A 323 -4.16 124.09 -44.33
N ARG A 324 -3.84 124.36 -45.60
CA ARG A 324 -2.98 125.49 -45.99
C ARG A 324 -3.61 126.86 -45.73
N GLN A 325 -4.93 127.02 -45.84
CA GLN A 325 -5.61 128.28 -45.47
C GLN A 325 -5.60 128.50 -43.95
N ARG A 326 -5.80 127.45 -43.14
CA ARG A 326 -5.78 127.56 -41.67
C ARG A 326 -4.38 127.76 -41.08
N GLU A 327 -3.34 127.24 -41.70
CA GLU A 327 -1.95 127.53 -41.29
C GLU A 327 -1.50 128.96 -41.66
N ALA A 328 -2.05 129.54 -42.73
CA ALA A 328 -1.76 130.91 -43.13
C ALA A 328 -2.47 131.95 -42.23
N ASP A 329 -3.69 131.66 -41.76
CA ASP A 329 -4.43 132.53 -40.83
C ASP A 329 -3.93 132.42 -39.37
N ALA A 330 -3.47 131.23 -38.94
CA ALA A 330 -2.85 131.04 -37.62
C ALA A 330 -1.52 131.80 -37.48
N LYS A 331 -0.68 131.81 -38.54
CA LYS A 331 0.58 132.56 -38.54
C LYS A 331 0.40 134.10 -38.56
N ARG A 332 -0.71 134.63 -39.06
CA ARG A 332 -1.01 136.08 -39.00
C ARG A 332 -1.51 136.52 -37.62
N TYR A 333 -2.26 135.67 -36.94
CA TYR A 333 -2.76 135.93 -35.58
C TYR A 333 -1.66 135.80 -34.50
N GLU A 334 -0.75 134.82 -34.63
CA GLU A 334 0.41 134.67 -33.75
C GLU A 334 1.47 135.77 -33.96
N ALA A 335 1.62 136.29 -35.18
CA ALA A 335 2.52 137.41 -35.49
C ALA A 335 1.99 138.78 -35.03
N GLU A 336 0.66 139.00 -35.04
CA GLU A 336 0.04 140.22 -34.50
C GLU A 336 0.05 140.25 -32.97
N GLN A 337 -0.18 139.11 -32.29
CA GLN A 337 -0.06 139.03 -30.83
C GLN A 337 1.40 139.05 -30.34
N ALA A 338 2.36 138.47 -31.08
CA ALA A 338 3.79 138.58 -30.76
C ALA A 338 4.35 140.00 -30.95
N ALA A 339 3.77 140.82 -31.83
CA ALA A 339 4.15 142.22 -32.04
C ALA A 339 3.52 143.18 -31.01
N VAL A 340 2.36 142.85 -30.45
CA VAL A 340 1.71 143.60 -29.35
C VAL A 340 2.31 143.21 -27.98
N ALA A 341 2.66 141.93 -27.78
CA ALA A 341 3.40 141.47 -26.60
C ALA A 341 4.82 142.04 -26.54
N ARG A 342 5.56 142.11 -27.67
CA ARG A 342 6.88 142.77 -27.72
C ARG A 342 6.85 144.29 -27.54
N LYS A 343 5.74 144.97 -27.87
CA LYS A 343 5.55 146.41 -27.59
C LYS A 343 5.23 146.67 -26.11
N MET A 344 4.42 145.81 -25.50
CA MET A 344 4.06 145.91 -24.07
C MET A 344 5.19 145.42 -23.14
N GLU A 345 5.99 144.44 -23.55
CA GLU A 345 7.21 144.03 -22.84
C GLU A 345 8.32 145.08 -22.99
N ALA A 346 8.46 145.76 -24.14
CA ALA A 346 9.45 146.83 -24.32
C ALA A 346 9.11 148.14 -23.58
N ASP A 347 7.82 148.48 -23.43
CA ASP A 347 7.38 149.64 -22.63
C ASP A 347 7.35 149.33 -21.12
N ALA A 348 7.13 148.07 -20.72
CA ALA A 348 7.27 147.62 -19.32
C ALA A 348 8.74 147.47 -18.88
N LEU A 349 9.65 147.03 -19.76
CA LEU A 349 11.10 146.94 -19.48
C LEU A 349 11.75 148.34 -19.34
N LYS A 350 11.22 149.36 -20.03
CA LYS A 350 11.70 150.75 -19.94
C LYS A 350 11.31 151.41 -18.61
N TYR A 351 10.10 151.15 -18.11
CA TYR A 351 9.59 151.67 -16.83
C TYR A 351 10.12 150.88 -15.61
N ALA A 352 10.43 149.58 -15.78
CA ALA A 352 11.09 148.76 -14.77
C ALA A 352 12.59 149.08 -14.64
N MET A 353 13.31 149.34 -15.75
CA MET A 353 14.72 149.74 -15.71
C MET A 353 14.96 151.18 -15.23
N GLU A 354 13.98 152.09 -15.34
CA GLU A 354 14.04 153.44 -14.74
C GLU A 354 13.85 153.45 -13.21
N GLN A 355 13.15 152.44 -12.65
CA GLN A 355 12.97 152.27 -11.20
C GLN A 355 14.03 151.36 -10.56
N GLU A 356 14.54 150.34 -11.28
CA GLU A 356 15.69 149.55 -10.83
C GLU A 356 17.00 150.37 -10.80
N ALA A 357 17.17 151.37 -11.66
CA ALA A 357 18.33 152.28 -11.64
C ALA A 357 18.36 153.24 -10.43
N GLN A 358 17.22 153.50 -9.77
CA GLN A 358 17.17 154.28 -8.52
C GLN A 358 17.29 153.39 -7.27
N GLY A 359 16.83 152.15 -7.32
CA GLY A 359 17.00 151.17 -6.24
C GLY A 359 18.41 150.58 -6.13
N ILE A 360 19.12 150.39 -7.26
CA ILE A 360 20.49 149.84 -7.29
C ILE A 360 21.54 150.87 -6.81
N ARG A 361 21.27 152.17 -6.92
CA ARG A 361 22.09 153.21 -6.25
C ARG A 361 21.96 153.21 -4.72
N ALA A 362 20.84 152.73 -4.17
CA ALA A 362 20.61 152.65 -2.73
C ALA A 362 21.05 151.29 -2.12
N LYS A 363 20.92 150.18 -2.85
CA LYS A 363 21.40 148.85 -2.40
C LYS A 363 22.91 148.63 -2.56
N GLY A 364 23.56 149.27 -3.54
CA GLY A 364 25.02 149.27 -3.67
C GLY A 364 25.77 149.98 -2.52
N LEU A 365 25.07 150.82 -1.75
CA LEU A 365 25.58 151.42 -0.50
C LEU A 365 25.42 150.51 0.72
N ALA A 366 24.52 149.52 0.68
CA ALA A 366 24.24 148.60 1.79
C ALA A 366 24.94 147.22 1.65
N GLU A 367 25.20 146.75 0.42
CA GLU A 367 25.95 145.50 0.19
C GLU A 367 27.46 145.63 0.43
N ALA A 368 27.99 146.86 0.44
CA ALA A 368 29.35 147.15 0.88
C ALA A 368 29.55 146.92 2.39
N GLU A 369 28.51 147.11 3.22
CA GLU A 369 28.59 146.87 4.67
C GLU A 369 28.38 145.40 5.07
N ALA A 370 27.71 144.59 4.23
CA ALA A 370 27.45 143.18 4.53
C ALA A 370 28.57 142.23 4.05
N ILE A 371 29.30 142.60 2.99
CA ILE A 371 30.51 141.88 2.54
C ILE A 371 31.69 142.08 3.52
N GLU A 372 31.58 142.96 4.53
CA GLU A 372 32.48 142.99 5.70
C GLU A 372 32.08 142.01 6.82
N LYS A 373 30.81 141.60 6.87
CA LYS A 373 30.34 140.38 7.56
C LYS A 373 30.43 139.13 6.68
N LYS A 374 31.23 139.23 5.62
CA LYS A 374 32.32 138.31 5.32
C LYS A 374 32.52 137.20 6.35
N ALA A 375 32.95 136.09 5.79
CA ALA A 375 34.10 135.36 6.31
C ALA A 375 33.93 134.60 7.63
N GLU A 376 32.82 134.73 8.37
CA GLU A 376 32.62 133.94 9.60
C GLU A 376 31.82 132.65 9.39
N ALA A 377 30.87 132.62 8.45
CA ALA A 377 30.01 131.43 8.28
C ALA A 377 30.50 130.45 7.19
N GLN A 378 31.68 130.68 6.62
CA GLN A 378 32.38 129.82 5.64
C GLN A 378 33.18 128.68 6.32
N LYS A 379 32.75 128.22 7.50
CA LYS A 379 33.52 127.28 8.33
C LYS A 379 32.79 126.04 8.80
N ILE A 380 31.50 125.90 8.53
CA ILE A 380 30.72 124.78 9.09
C ILE A 380 29.87 124.19 7.97
N MET A 381 30.37 123.06 7.47
CA MET A 381 29.69 122.05 6.63
C MET A 381 29.43 122.53 5.20
N GLY A 382 30.35 122.36 4.24
CA GLY A 382 31.09 121.12 3.91
C GLY A 382 30.30 120.40 2.81
N GLU A 383 30.38 120.92 1.57
CA GLU A 383 31.21 120.38 0.48
C GLU A 383 30.65 119.04 -0.04
N ALA A 384 29.86 119.06 -1.11
CA ALA A 384 30.25 119.27 -2.50
C ALA A 384 30.76 117.99 -3.18
N SER A 385 30.22 117.81 -4.39
CA SER A 385 30.82 117.07 -5.50
C SER A 385 30.75 115.55 -5.34
N ILE A 386 29.92 114.90 -6.15
CA ILE A 386 30.33 114.31 -7.43
C ILE A 386 31.47 113.31 -7.21
N LEU A 387 31.24 112.10 -7.72
CA LEU A 387 32.16 110.96 -7.90
C LEU A 387 32.05 109.84 -6.85
N GLU A 388 32.17 108.63 -7.40
CA GLU A 388 32.39 107.32 -6.77
C GLU A 388 31.15 106.53 -6.35
N MET A 389 30.72 105.52 -7.12
CA MET A 389 31.50 104.31 -7.49
C MET A 389 31.97 103.49 -6.28
N TYR A 390 31.25 103.54 -5.15
CA TYR A 390 31.44 102.61 -4.02
C TYR A 390 30.13 102.31 -3.29
N LEU A 391 29.73 101.02 -3.25
CA LEU A 391 28.91 100.37 -2.20
C LEU A 391 27.45 100.87 -2.02
N GLN A 392 26.39 100.03 -2.03
CA GLN A 392 26.17 98.88 -1.16
C GLN A 392 25.16 97.92 -1.84
N ALA A 393 25.61 96.72 -2.27
CA ALA A 393 25.55 95.46 -1.53
C ALA A 393 24.19 94.74 -1.73
N LEU A 394 24.08 93.68 -2.55
CA LEU A 394 24.82 92.42 -2.42
C LEU A 394 24.80 91.62 -3.74
N PRO A 395 25.93 91.50 -4.45
CA PRO A 395 26.22 90.20 -5.09
C PRO A 395 27.70 89.76 -4.95
N GLU A 396 27.88 88.43 -4.93
CA GLU A 396 29.09 87.66 -5.25
C GLU A 396 30.31 87.64 -4.31
N VAL A 397 30.18 86.99 -3.14
CA VAL A 397 31.28 86.20 -2.54
C VAL A 397 30.73 84.96 -1.79
N VAL A 398 30.13 83.98 -2.47
CA VAL A 398 30.27 82.55 -2.08
C VAL A 398 30.13 81.66 -3.33
N LYS A 399 31.22 81.65 -4.10
CA LYS A 399 31.92 80.40 -4.45
C LYS A 399 31.38 79.55 -5.62
N ASN A 400 31.75 80.00 -6.83
CA ASN A 400 32.51 79.11 -7.70
C ASN A 400 33.73 78.55 -6.94
N ALA A 401 33.67 77.28 -6.52
CA ALA A 401 34.82 76.40 -6.40
C ALA A 401 34.32 74.97 -6.11
N ALA A 402 34.68 74.07 -7.03
CA ALA A 402 34.58 72.61 -6.93
C ALA A 402 33.24 71.99 -7.34
N LEU A 403 33.17 71.02 -8.23
CA LEU A 403 34.13 70.49 -9.19
C LEU A 403 33.28 69.51 -10.02
N PRO A 404 33.24 69.66 -11.35
CA PRO A 404 32.52 68.75 -12.23
C PRO A 404 33.15 67.35 -12.16
N LEU A 405 32.52 66.38 -11.48
CA LEU A 405 32.98 64.99 -11.42
C LEU A 405 31.82 64.00 -11.17
N ALA A 406 30.88 63.90 -12.13
CA ALA A 406 29.94 62.78 -12.15
C ALA A 406 29.64 62.27 -13.58
N GLN A 407 30.60 62.42 -14.49
CA GLN A 407 30.63 61.74 -15.77
C GLN A 407 32.03 61.21 -16.04
N THR A 408 32.24 59.90 -15.87
CA THR A 408 32.92 59.05 -16.86
C THR A 408 32.86 57.59 -16.43
N ASP A 409 32.23 56.79 -17.29
CA ASP A 409 32.28 55.34 -17.35
C ASP A 409 33.63 54.85 -17.94
N LYS A 410 34.07 53.68 -17.44
CA LYS A 410 34.82 52.60 -18.15
C LYS A 410 36.36 52.52 -17.99
N ILE A 411 36.86 51.34 -17.57
CA ILE A 411 37.63 50.30 -18.35
C ILE A 411 38.48 49.38 -17.43
N ILE A 412 38.15 48.07 -17.49
CA ILE A 412 38.92 46.79 -17.50
C ILE A 412 40.38 46.66 -16.94
N MET A 413 40.51 45.64 -16.06
CA MET A 413 41.60 44.72 -15.60
C MET A 413 43.07 44.85 -16.07
N TYR A 414 44.03 44.63 -15.16
CA TYR A 414 44.79 43.35 -14.91
C TYR A 414 45.90 43.57 -13.85
N GLY A 415 46.21 42.56 -13.02
CA GLY A 415 47.49 42.50 -12.27
C GLY A 415 47.43 41.83 -10.90
N GLU A 416 48.21 40.76 -10.73
CA GLU A 416 48.32 39.86 -9.57
C GLU A 416 48.84 40.51 -8.28
N GLY A 417 48.46 39.91 -7.13
CA GLY A 417 49.24 39.97 -5.91
C GLY A 417 48.43 40.21 -4.63
N ASN A 418 48.07 39.10 -3.97
CA ASN A 418 48.12 38.85 -2.51
C ASN A 418 47.87 40.03 -1.54
N ALA A 419 47.07 39.95 -0.48
CA ALA A 419 46.39 38.88 0.21
C ALA A 419 45.41 39.55 1.21
N ALA A 420 44.42 38.80 1.68
CA ALA A 420 43.58 39.12 2.84
C ALA A 420 42.53 40.24 2.67
N LYS A 421 41.33 39.85 2.21
CA LYS A 421 40.02 40.08 2.87
C LYS A 421 38.86 39.91 1.88
N VAL A 422 38.51 38.66 1.55
CA VAL A 422 37.16 38.30 1.05
C VAL A 422 36.74 36.87 1.44
N ALA A 423 37.68 35.98 1.82
CA ALA A 423 37.38 34.59 2.19
C ALA A 423 37.04 34.32 3.68
N ALA A 424 36.71 35.35 4.47
CA ALA A 424 36.47 35.21 5.92
C ALA A 424 35.05 35.58 6.40
N ASP A 425 34.14 36.03 5.51
CA ASP A 425 32.84 36.59 5.93
C ASP A 425 31.60 35.82 5.42
N VAL A 426 31.79 34.59 4.92
CA VAL A 426 30.68 33.74 4.43
C VAL A 426 30.56 32.40 5.17
N MET A 427 31.57 31.97 5.92
CA MET A 427 31.53 30.74 6.73
C MET A 427 31.17 30.95 8.22
N LYS A 428 30.67 32.14 8.60
CA LYS A 428 30.28 32.45 9.99
C LYS A 428 28.76 32.51 10.23
N THR A 429 27.93 32.47 9.18
CA THR A 429 26.47 32.57 9.28
C THR A 429 25.76 31.20 9.35
N THR A 430 26.46 30.11 9.05
CA THR A 430 25.87 28.75 9.06
C THR A 430 25.99 28.02 10.41
N SER A 431 26.88 28.47 11.30
CA SER A 431 27.05 27.89 12.64
C SER A 431 26.05 28.42 13.68
N GLN A 432 25.34 29.51 13.41
CA GLN A 432 24.42 30.14 14.39
C GLN A 432 22.95 29.73 14.25
N ILE A 433 22.59 28.94 13.23
CA ILE A 433 21.21 28.47 13.02
C ILE A 433 21.02 27.05 13.60
N THR A 434 22.08 26.25 13.69
CA THR A 434 22.03 24.85 14.13
C THR A 434 22.23 24.68 15.65
N GLU A 435 22.75 25.70 16.35
CA GLU A 435 22.97 25.67 17.80
C GLU A 435 21.74 26.13 18.61
N GLY A 436 20.89 26.99 18.04
CA GLY A 436 19.65 27.46 18.69
C GLY A 436 18.52 26.42 18.76
N ILE A 437 18.58 25.36 17.96
CA ILE A 437 17.54 24.31 17.95
C ILE A 437 17.82 23.22 19.00
N LYS A 438 19.09 23.04 19.38
CA LYS A 438 19.50 22.10 20.44
C LYS A 438 19.22 22.65 21.84
N GLU A 439 19.31 23.97 22.02
CA GLU A 439 19.10 24.65 23.29
C GLU A 439 17.61 24.95 23.58
N ALA A 440 16.76 25.00 22.55
CA ALA A 440 15.32 25.26 22.71
C ALA A 440 14.43 23.99 22.82
N THR A 441 14.94 22.80 22.47
CA THR A 441 14.10 21.58 22.43
C THR A 441 14.68 20.33 23.08
N GLY A 442 15.95 20.34 23.54
CA GLY A 442 16.50 19.31 24.44
C GLY A 442 16.45 17.85 23.95
N ILE A 443 16.17 17.59 22.67
CA ILE A 443 15.99 16.24 22.13
C ILE A 443 17.06 15.96 21.07
N ASP A 444 17.89 14.96 21.35
CA ASP A 444 18.97 14.48 20.49
C ASP A 444 18.42 13.45 19.49
N ILE A 445 18.25 13.86 18.23
CA ILE A 445 17.62 13.06 17.16
C ILE A 445 18.47 11.82 16.80
N SER A 446 19.73 11.77 17.23
CA SER A 446 20.60 10.58 17.06
C SER A 446 20.39 9.49 18.11
N ALA A 447 19.66 9.78 19.21
CA ALA A 447 19.32 8.79 20.24
C ALA A 447 17.96 8.12 20.00
N VAL A 448 17.06 8.76 19.24
CA VAL A 448 15.72 8.23 18.93
C VAL A 448 15.75 7.17 17.81
N LEU A 449 16.74 7.24 16.91
CA LEU A 449 16.88 6.24 15.83
C LEU A 449 17.54 4.92 16.28
N SER A 450 18.26 4.91 17.41
CA SER A 450 18.88 3.70 17.97
C SER A 450 18.00 2.98 19.02
N GLY A 451 16.92 3.62 19.49
CA GLY A 451 15.96 3.04 20.44
C GLY A 451 14.84 2.21 19.81
N ILE A 452 14.62 2.31 18.49
CA ILE A 452 13.49 1.64 17.80
C ILE A 452 13.93 0.33 17.12
N VAL A 453 15.22 0.01 17.07
CA VAL A 453 15.76 -1.21 16.43
C VAL A 453 16.39 -2.21 17.42
N GLY A 454 16.57 -1.86 18.69
CA GLY A 454 17.17 -2.75 19.71
C GLY A 454 16.22 -3.36 20.76
N GLY A 455 14.96 -2.91 20.85
CA GLY A 455 14.07 -3.19 21.99
C GLY A 455 13.08 -4.35 21.82
N LYS A 456 13.22 -5.21 20.80
CA LYS A 456 12.30 -6.33 20.55
C LYS A 456 13.00 -7.67 20.28
N VAL A 457 14.14 -7.93 20.89
CA VAL A 457 14.65 -9.29 21.10
C VAL A 457 15.51 -9.27 22.37
N ALA A 458 15.25 -10.18 23.31
CA ALA A 458 16.00 -10.44 24.54
C ALA A 458 15.64 -9.62 25.80
N VAL A 459 14.53 -9.96 26.46
CA VAL A 459 14.52 -10.29 27.91
C VAL A 459 13.45 -11.36 28.13
N ALA A 460 13.80 -12.58 27.74
CA ALA A 460 13.23 -13.82 28.27
C ALA A 460 14.35 -14.48 29.07
N ALA A 461 14.58 -14.00 30.29
CA ALA A 461 15.37 -14.65 31.34
C ALA A 461 15.19 -13.80 32.62
N GLU A 462 15.06 -14.48 33.76
CA GLU A 462 14.96 -13.91 35.11
C GLU A 462 13.60 -13.34 35.52
N GLN A 463 12.66 -14.24 35.85
CA GLN A 463 11.86 -14.16 37.09
C GLN A 463 10.93 -15.39 37.22
N GLN A 464 11.44 -16.46 37.83
CA GLN A 464 10.65 -17.49 38.51
C GLN A 464 11.39 -17.88 39.79
N ALA A 465 11.21 -17.08 40.83
CA ALA A 465 11.45 -17.44 42.22
C ALA A 465 10.60 -16.50 43.10
N ASP A 466 9.77 -17.10 43.97
CA ASP A 466 9.02 -16.48 45.08
C ASP A 466 7.96 -15.40 44.74
N GLN A 467 6.75 -15.37 45.30
CA GLN A 467 6.05 -16.18 46.30
C GLN A 467 4.60 -15.66 46.38
N GLN A 468 3.64 -16.56 46.64
CA GLN A 468 2.36 -16.41 47.38
C GLN A 468 1.09 -16.95 46.69
N ALA A 469 0.60 -18.04 47.28
CA ALA A 469 -0.74 -18.65 47.18
C ALA A 469 -1.84 -17.74 47.81
N PRO A 470 -3.11 -18.17 48.02
CA PRO A 470 -3.82 -19.40 47.61
C PRO A 470 -5.23 -19.14 46.97
N GLN A 471 -5.85 -20.16 46.38
CA GLN A 471 -7.25 -20.60 46.65
C GLN A 471 -7.79 -21.56 45.57
N ALA A 472 -8.59 -22.52 46.07
CA ALA A 472 -9.39 -23.56 45.42
C ALA A 472 -8.69 -24.88 45.07
#